data_AF-A0A5N7SP94-F1
#
_entry.id   AF-A0A5N7SP94-F1
#
_cell.length_a   1.000
_cell.length_b   1.000
_cell.length_c   1.000
_cell.angle_alpha   90.00
_cell.angle_beta   90.00
_cell.angle_gamma   90.00
#
_symmetry.space_group_name_H-M   'P 1'
#
loop_
_entity.id
_entity.type
_entity.pdbx_description
1 polymer ?
#
loop_
_entity_poly.entity_id
_entity_poly.type
_entity_poly.pdbx_seq_one_letter_code
_entity_poly.pdbx_strand_id
1 'polypeptide(L)'
;MTLPWAAVAGGVLIGAAAVLLLATTGRVAGISGIAAGSVRAAPAERGWRWAFLLGLLAAAGLVLWWQAAPGQAPGVLLRDALPAWQLVGAGLLVGFGTRLGNGCTSGHGVCGLARGSKRSLLAVLVFMACAMLTTFLIRHGGGLE
;
A
#
# COMPACT_ATOMS: atom_id res chain seq x y z
N MET A 1 16.10 -22.04 -12.77
CA MET A 1 15.04 -21.13 -12.27
C MET A 1 15.09 -21.15 -10.75
N THR A 2 15.74 -20.18 -10.11
CA THR A 2 15.74 -20.05 -8.65
C THR A 2 14.43 -19.40 -8.23
N LEU A 3 13.62 -20.09 -7.42
CA LEU A 3 12.41 -19.51 -6.88
C LEU A 3 12.79 -18.27 -6.03
N PRO A 4 12.15 -17.11 -6.22
CA PRO A 4 12.47 -15.91 -5.44
C PRO A 4 11.94 -16.06 -4.01
N TRP A 5 12.70 -16.74 -3.15
CA TRP A 5 12.32 -17.03 -1.76
C TRP A 5 11.92 -15.80 -0.95
N ALA A 6 12.56 -14.66 -1.23
CA ALA A 6 12.21 -13.38 -0.61
C ALA A 6 10.77 -12.94 -0.93
N ALA A 7 10.30 -13.14 -2.17
CA ALA A 7 8.94 -12.79 -2.57
C ALA A 7 7.90 -13.71 -1.91
N VAL A 8 8.21 -15.01 -1.81
CA VAL A 8 7.36 -15.98 -1.11
C VAL A 8 7.27 -15.64 0.37
N ALA A 9 8.41 -15.41 1.03
CA ALA A 9 8.46 -15.03 2.43
C ALA A 9 7.69 -13.72 2.69
N GLY A 10 7.89 -12.69 1.85
CA GLY A 10 7.13 -11.44 1.94
C GLY A 10 5.63 -11.64 1.79
N GLY A 11 5.19 -12.47 0.84
CA GLY A 11 3.79 -12.81 0.64
C GLY A 11 3.17 -13.52 1.85
N VAL A 12 3.89 -14.49 2.43
CA VAL A 12 3.47 -15.19 3.66
C VAL A 12 3.36 -14.22 4.83
N LEU A 13 4.32 -13.30 5.01
CA LEU A 13 4.29 -12.30 6.07
C LEU A 13 3.10 -11.33 5.93
N ILE A 14 2.82 -10.83 4.72
CA ILE A 14 1.66 -9.97 4.46
C ILE A 14 0.34 -10.72 4.72
N GLY A 15 0.26 -11.97 4.25
CA GLY A 15 -0.91 -12.83 4.49
C GLY A 15 -1.14 -13.09 5.98
N ALA A 16 -0.09 -13.45 6.71
CA ALA A 16 -0.13 -13.66 8.16
C ALA A 16 -0.56 -12.39 8.91
N ALA A 17 -0.04 -11.22 8.53
CA ALA A 17 -0.45 -9.94 9.11
C ALA A 17 -1.94 -9.63 8.86
N ALA A 18 -2.44 -9.92 7.65
CA ALA A 18 -3.85 -9.72 7.31
C ALA A 18 -4.77 -10.67 8.11
N VAL A 19 -4.37 -11.94 8.27
CA VAL A 19 -5.10 -12.93 9.08
C VAL A 19 -5.06 -12.54 10.56
N LEU A 20 -3.90 -12.13 11.08
CA LEU A 20 -3.77 -11.71 12.48
C LEU A 20 -4.66 -10.50 12.80
N LEU A 21 -4.70 -9.52 11.90
CA LEU A 21 -5.58 -8.36 12.06
C LEU A 21 -7.05 -8.80 12.08
N LEU A 22 -7.45 -9.67 11.15
CA LEU A 22 -8.81 -10.19 11.09
C LEU A 22 -9.18 -11.01 12.33
N ALA A 23 -8.27 -11.86 12.82
CA ALA A 23 -8.49 -12.71 13.98
C ALA A 23 -8.58 -11.92 15.30
N THR A 24 -7.80 -10.84 15.44
CA THR A 24 -7.74 -10.05 16.67
C THR A 24 -8.79 -8.94 16.73
N THR A 25 -9.12 -8.31 15.60
CA THR A 25 -10.04 -7.16 15.56
C THR A 25 -11.37 -7.46 14.86
N GLY A 26 -11.49 -8.58 14.16
CA GLY A 26 -12.64 -8.88 13.29
C GLY A 26 -12.71 -8.00 12.05
N ARG A 27 -11.67 -7.20 11.76
CA ARG A 27 -11.64 -6.22 10.67
C ARG A 27 -10.71 -6.68 9.55
N VAL A 28 -11.11 -6.40 8.31
CA VAL A 28 -10.32 -6.69 7.11
C VAL A 28 -9.23 -5.63 6.93
N ALA A 29 -8.01 -6.05 6.56
CA ALA A 29 -6.92 -5.14 6.26
C ALA A 29 -7.23 -4.30 5.00
N GLY A 30 -7.28 -2.97 5.16
CA GLY A 30 -7.46 -2.02 4.07
C GLY A 30 -6.92 -0.66 4.46
N ILE A 31 -5.72 -0.33 3.98
CA ILE A 31 -4.92 0.80 4.49
C ILE A 31 -5.68 2.13 4.37
N SER A 32 -6.31 2.43 3.23
CA SER A 32 -7.08 3.68 3.08
C SER A 32 -8.26 3.78 4.05
N GLY A 33 -8.91 2.66 4.36
CA GLY A 33 -10.01 2.61 5.33
C GLY A 33 -9.52 2.77 6.77
N ILE A 34 -8.39 2.14 7.09
CA ILE A 34 -7.72 2.27 8.39
C ILE A 34 -7.25 3.71 8.60
N ALA A 35 -6.62 4.32 7.59
CA ALA A 35 -6.17 5.71 7.63
C ALA A 35 -7.33 6.71 7.76
N ALA A 36 -8.42 6.53 7.00
CA ALA A 36 -9.59 7.40 7.16
C ALA A 36 -10.27 7.20 8.53
N GLY A 37 -10.31 5.96 9.01
CA GLY A 37 -10.95 5.57 10.27
C GLY A 37 -10.15 5.94 11.52
N SER A 38 -8.84 6.21 11.41
CA SER A 38 -8.02 6.63 12.56
C SER A 38 -8.41 8.03 13.07
N VAL A 39 -8.94 8.88 12.18
CA VAL A 39 -9.44 10.21 12.51
C VAL A 39 -10.95 10.23 12.70
N ARG A 40 -11.70 9.56 11.81
CA ARG A 40 -13.16 9.74 11.72
C ARG A 40 -14.00 8.77 12.54
N ALA A 41 -13.46 7.65 12.99
CA ALA A 41 -14.26 6.66 13.69
C ALA A 41 -14.48 6.98 15.16
N ALA A 42 -15.33 6.19 15.82
CA ALA A 42 -15.54 6.24 17.25
C ALA A 42 -14.22 6.05 18.03
N PRO A 43 -14.03 6.69 19.20
CA PRO A 43 -12.80 6.61 19.98
C PRO A 43 -12.29 5.18 20.23
N ALA A 44 -13.19 4.25 20.55
CA ALA A 44 -12.86 2.83 20.78
C ALA A 44 -12.20 2.14 19.58
N GLU A 45 -12.49 2.59 18.35
CA GLU A 45 -11.93 2.02 17.12
C GLU A 45 -10.66 2.74 16.66
N ARG A 46 -10.28 3.86 17.28
CA ARG A 46 -9.08 4.63 16.86
C ARG A 46 -7.80 3.96 17.32
N GLY A 47 -7.80 3.34 18.50
CA GLY A 47 -6.60 2.76 19.11
C GLY A 47 -5.90 1.73 18.23
N TRP A 48 -6.62 0.69 17.79
CA TRP A 48 -6.04 -0.36 16.95
C TRP A 48 -5.62 0.15 15.57
N ARG A 49 -6.34 1.13 15.00
CA ARG A 49 -5.99 1.72 13.71
C ARG A 49 -4.70 2.52 13.77
N TRP A 50 -4.53 3.34 14.82
CA TRP A 50 -3.28 4.04 15.05
C TRP A 50 -2.13 3.08 15.35
N ALA A 51 -2.36 2.04 16.16
CA ALA A 51 -1.35 1.00 16.39
C ALA A 51 -0.89 0.33 15.07
N PHE A 52 -1.84 0.00 14.19
CA PHE A 52 -1.52 -0.57 12.87
C PHE A 52 -0.72 0.40 11.99
N LEU A 53 -1.13 1.67 11.90
CA LEU A 53 -0.45 2.69 11.08
C LEU A 53 0.94 3.01 11.62
N LEU A 54 1.09 3.13 12.94
CA LEU A 54 2.39 3.36 13.57
C LEU A 54 3.31 2.16 13.39
N GLY A 55 2.79 0.93 13.51
CA GLY A 55 3.55 -0.28 13.22
C GLY A 55 4.05 -0.32 11.76
N LEU A 56 3.20 0.06 10.80
CA LEU A 56 3.57 0.13 9.39
C LEU A 56 4.68 1.17 9.15
N LEU A 57 4.56 2.36 9.74
CA LEU A 57 5.57 3.42 9.64
C LEU A 57 6.88 3.06 10.36
N ALA A 58 6.79 2.43 11.53
CA ALA A 58 7.94 1.98 12.30
C ALA A 58 8.72 0.88 11.55
N ALA A 59 8.02 -0.08 10.92
CA ALA A 59 8.64 -1.10 10.09
C ALA A 59 9.39 -0.48 8.89
N ALA A 60 8.77 0.46 8.18
CA ALA A 60 9.43 1.19 7.08
C ALA A 60 10.67 1.98 7.58
N GLY A 61 10.52 2.70 8.70
CA GLY A 61 11.61 3.46 9.31
C GLY A 61 12.77 2.58 9.78
N LEU A 62 12.49 1.41 10.36
CA LEU A 62 13.50 0.45 10.78
C LEU A 62 14.30 -0.10 9.60
N VAL A 63 13.63 -0.43 8.49
CA VAL A 63 14.29 -0.87 7.25
C VAL A 63 15.19 0.24 6.70
N LEU A 64 14.69 1.48 6.64
CA LEU A 64 15.49 2.63 6.18
C LEU A 64 16.70 2.88 7.09
N TRP A 65 16.53 2.77 8.40
CA TRP A 65 17.62 2.90 9.37
C TRP A 65 18.66 1.79 9.22
N TRP A 66 18.21 0.54 9.04
CA TRP A 66 19.11 -0.60 8.84
C TRP A 66 19.91 -0.49 7.53
N GLN A 67 19.31 0.09 6.49
CA GLN A 67 19.97 0.34 5.20
C GLN A 67 20.87 1.59 5.19
N ALA A 68 20.85 2.41 6.23
CA ALA A 68 21.63 3.65 6.31
C ALA A 68 23.13 3.43 6.64
N ALA A 69 23.68 2.25 6.35
CA ALA A 69 25.08 1.93 6.58
C ALA A 69 26.01 2.86 5.75
N PRO A 70 27.16 3.32 6.30
CA PRO A 70 28.05 4.20 5.58
C PRO A 70 28.54 3.55 4.28
N GLY A 71 28.26 4.19 3.13
CA GLY A 71 28.68 3.73 1.80
C GLY A 71 27.60 3.00 0.99
N GLN A 72 26.42 2.74 1.55
CA GLN A 72 25.27 2.25 0.78
C GLN A 72 24.24 3.38 0.63
N ALA A 73 24.03 3.84 -0.60
CA ALA A 73 22.86 4.66 -0.87
C ALA A 73 21.63 3.82 -0.51
N PRO A 74 20.71 4.32 0.33
CA PRO A 74 19.51 3.57 0.67
C PRO A 74 18.75 3.25 -0.63
N GLY A 75 18.76 1.98 -1.03
CA GLY A 75 18.13 1.48 -2.27
C GLY A 75 16.60 1.59 -2.27
N VAL A 76 16.03 2.29 -1.29
CA VAL A 76 14.60 2.50 -1.05
C VAL A 76 14.28 4.00 -0.93
N LEU A 77 15.18 4.90 -1.31
CA LEU A 77 14.78 6.28 -1.60
C LEU A 77 14.10 6.31 -2.97
N LEU A 78 12.77 6.30 -2.91
CA LEU A 78 11.88 6.98 -3.84
C LEU A 78 12.60 8.10 -4.62
N ARG A 79 12.44 8.05 -5.95
CA ARG A 79 12.63 9.16 -6.90
C ARG A 79 14.07 9.46 -7.30
N ASP A 80 14.51 8.80 -8.35
CA ASP A 80 15.01 9.60 -9.45
C ASP A 80 13.78 10.34 -10.06
N ALA A 81 13.78 11.67 -9.99
CA ALA A 81 13.09 12.58 -10.92
C ALA A 81 11.59 12.96 -10.80
N LEU A 82 10.87 12.86 -9.65
CA LEU A 82 9.54 13.54 -9.53
C LEU A 82 9.53 14.74 -8.57
N PRO A 83 9.20 15.97 -9.03
CA PRO A 83 9.06 17.15 -8.17
C PRO A 83 7.96 16.99 -7.12
N ALA A 84 8.12 17.66 -5.97
CA ALA A 84 7.25 17.50 -4.81
C ALA A 84 5.75 17.71 -5.11
N TRP A 85 5.41 18.65 -6.00
CA TRP A 85 4.04 18.94 -6.39
C TRP A 85 3.35 17.74 -7.07
N GLN A 86 4.08 16.93 -7.86
CA GLN A 86 3.53 15.76 -8.52
C GLN A 86 3.14 14.68 -7.50
N LEU A 87 3.89 14.53 -6.40
CA LEU A 87 3.53 13.53 -5.39
C LEU A 87 2.42 13.98 -4.48
N VAL A 88 2.32 15.28 -4.20
CA VAL A 88 1.13 15.82 -3.54
C VAL A 88 -0.10 15.57 -4.42
N GLY A 89 -0.02 15.89 -5.72
CA GLY A 89 -1.09 15.62 -6.69
C GLY A 89 -1.46 14.13 -6.78
N ALA A 90 -0.46 13.26 -6.91
CA ALA A 90 -0.67 11.82 -6.95
C ALA A 90 -1.31 11.29 -5.65
N GLY A 91 -0.85 11.77 -4.49
CA GLY A 91 -1.43 11.40 -3.19
C GLY A 91 -2.91 11.80 -3.07
N LEU A 92 -3.26 13.01 -3.53
CA LEU A 92 -4.65 13.48 -3.55
C LEU A 92 -5.52 12.64 -4.50
N LEU A 93 -5.04 12.37 -5.72
CA LEU A 93 -5.73 11.54 -6.70
C LEU A 93 -5.95 10.11 -6.20
N VAL A 94 -4.93 9.50 -5.59
CA VAL A 94 -5.04 8.16 -4.99
C VAL A 94 -6.00 8.19 -3.80
N GLY A 95 -5.93 9.20 -2.94
CA GLY A 95 -6.85 9.38 -1.82
C GLY A 95 -8.31 9.47 -2.28
N PHE A 96 -8.58 10.31 -3.27
CA PHE A 96 -9.91 10.45 -3.87
C PHE A 96 -10.37 9.15 -4.55
N GLY A 97 -9.51 8.55 -5.38
CA GLY A 97 -9.82 7.32 -6.11
C GLY A 97 -10.12 6.14 -5.20
N THR A 98 -9.35 5.96 -4.11
CA THR A 98 -9.62 4.88 -3.14
C THR A 98 -10.93 5.10 -2.38
N ARG A 99 -11.37 6.35 -2.20
CA ARG A 99 -12.68 6.64 -1.63
C ARG A 99 -13.80 6.32 -2.62
N LEU A 100 -13.65 6.70 -3.88
CA LEU A 100 -14.62 6.41 -4.95
C LEU A 100 -14.76 4.90 -5.19
N GLY A 101 -13.64 4.17 -5.18
CA GLY A 101 -13.60 2.71 -5.30
C GLY A 101 -14.07 1.96 -4.06
N ASN A 102 -14.39 2.66 -2.96
CA ASN A 102 -14.73 2.09 -1.65
C ASN A 102 -13.67 1.08 -1.15
N GLY A 103 -12.39 1.38 -1.41
CA GLY A 103 -11.29 0.50 -1.08
C GLY A 103 -9.99 0.86 -1.79
N CYS A 104 -8.93 0.17 -1.40
CA CYS A 104 -7.60 0.31 -1.99
C CYS A 104 -7.08 -1.05 -2.43
N THR A 105 -5.89 -1.07 -3.03
CA THR A 105 -5.23 -2.29 -3.49
C THR A 105 -4.97 -3.28 -2.36
N SER A 106 -4.65 -2.85 -1.14
CA SER A 106 -4.51 -3.77 0.01
C SER A 106 -5.83 -4.45 0.37
N GLY A 107 -6.95 -3.70 0.40
CA GLY A 107 -8.26 -4.25 0.73
C GLY A 107 -8.87 -5.13 -0.36
N HIS A 108 -8.84 -4.68 -1.62
CA HIS A 108 -9.38 -5.44 -2.75
C HIS A 108 -8.43 -6.56 -3.20
N GLY A 109 -7.12 -6.28 -3.26
CA GLY A 109 -6.10 -7.22 -3.71
C GLY A 109 -5.85 -8.32 -2.68
N VAL A 110 -5.30 -7.98 -1.51
CA VAL A 110 -4.87 -8.98 -0.53
C VAL A 110 -6.09 -9.71 0.04
N CYS A 111 -7.01 -8.98 0.67
CA CYS A 111 -8.12 -9.62 1.37
C CYS A 111 -9.34 -9.90 0.46
N GLY A 112 -9.62 -9.04 -0.52
CA GLY A 112 -10.78 -9.15 -1.39
C GLY A 112 -10.70 -10.30 -2.40
N LEU A 113 -9.55 -10.47 -3.05
CA LEU A 113 -9.30 -11.62 -3.95
C LEU A 113 -9.23 -12.93 -3.18
N ALA A 114 -8.60 -12.94 -2.01
CA ALA A 114 -8.52 -14.13 -1.16
C ALA A 114 -9.90 -14.66 -0.73
N ARG A 115 -10.92 -13.80 -0.66
CA ARG A 115 -12.32 -14.17 -0.39
C ARG A 115 -13.14 -14.47 -1.65
N GLY A 116 -12.53 -14.54 -2.84
CA GLY A 116 -13.22 -14.85 -4.09
C GLY A 116 -14.18 -13.76 -4.59
N SER A 117 -14.00 -12.50 -4.17
CA SER A 117 -14.91 -11.42 -4.54
C SER A 117 -14.73 -10.97 -6.00
N LYS A 118 -15.74 -11.23 -6.85
CA LYS A 118 -15.78 -10.75 -8.25
C LYS A 118 -15.63 -9.22 -8.36
N ARG A 119 -16.26 -8.47 -7.45
CA ARG A 119 -16.13 -7.01 -7.37
C ARG A 119 -14.68 -6.60 -7.13
N SER A 120 -13.98 -7.29 -6.24
CA SER A 120 -12.58 -6.98 -5.94
C SER A 120 -11.66 -7.35 -7.09
N LEU A 121 -11.95 -8.42 -7.82
CA LEU A 121 -11.23 -8.77 -9.05
C LEU A 121 -11.31 -7.64 -10.07
N LEU A 122 -12.52 -7.15 -10.37
CA LEU A 122 -12.68 -6.03 -11.31
C LEU A 122 -11.95 -4.77 -10.84
N ALA A 123 -12.04 -4.43 -9.55
CA ALA A 123 -11.34 -3.28 -8.98
C ALA A 123 -9.82 -3.40 -9.14
N VAL A 124 -9.24 -4.57 -8.86
CA VAL A 124 -7.80 -4.82 -9.01
C VAL A 124 -7.36 -4.71 -10.46
N LEU A 125 -8.14 -5.27 -11.40
CA LEU A 125 -7.83 -5.17 -12.83
C LEU A 125 -7.80 -3.69 -13.29
N VAL A 126 -8.79 -2.89 -12.87
CA VAL A 126 -8.83 -1.45 -13.17
C VAL A 126 -7.64 -0.71 -12.55
N PHE A 127 -7.33 -0.98 -11.27
CA PHE A 127 -6.18 -0.34 -10.61
C PHE A 127 -4.87 -0.68 -11.31
N MET A 128 -4.67 -1.94 -11.69
CA MET A 128 -3.46 -2.36 -12.41
C MET A 128 -3.40 -1.76 -13.82
N ALA A 129 -4.50 -1.77 -14.56
CA ALA A 129 -4.54 -1.16 -15.90
C ALA A 129 -4.22 0.35 -15.85
N CYS A 130 -4.83 1.10 -14.92
CA CYS A 130 -4.53 2.51 -14.73
C CYS A 130 -3.09 2.74 -14.28
N ALA A 131 -2.55 1.91 -13.38
CA ALA A 131 -1.15 2.02 -12.95
C ALA A 131 -0.17 1.76 -14.09
N MET A 132 -0.41 0.73 -14.91
CA MET A 132 0.40 0.43 -16.10
C MET A 132 0.32 1.58 -17.11
N LEU A 133 -0.88 2.07 -17.41
CA LEU A 133 -1.08 3.18 -18.35
C LEU A 133 -0.40 4.47 -17.85
N THR A 134 -0.59 4.83 -16.59
CA THR A 134 0.04 6.02 -15.99
C THR A 134 1.55 5.90 -16.03
N THR A 135 2.10 4.74 -15.67
CA THR A 135 3.56 4.49 -15.72
C THR A 135 4.09 4.58 -17.14
N PHE A 136 3.36 4.00 -18.12
CA PHE A 136 3.73 4.05 -19.53
C PHE A 136 3.77 5.50 -20.05
N LEU A 137 2.71 6.27 -19.78
CA LEU A 137 2.61 7.68 -20.20
C LEU A 137 3.69 8.55 -19.58
N ILE A 138 3.98 8.39 -18.28
CA ILE A 138 5.02 9.19 -17.62
C ILE A 138 6.40 8.84 -18.18
N ARG A 139 6.69 7.56 -18.44
CA ARG A 139 8.01 7.11 -18.93
C ARG A 139 8.26 7.34 -20.42
N HIS A 140 7.23 7.34 -21.26
CA HIS A 140 7.39 7.40 -22.74
C HIS A 140 6.72 8.63 -23.38
N GLY A 141 5.87 9.34 -22.65
CA GLY A 141 5.14 10.52 -23.14
C GLY A 141 5.82 11.86 -22.85
N GLY A 142 7.11 11.87 -22.45
CA GLY A 142 7.88 13.09 -22.15
C GLY A 142 7.78 13.61 -20.72
N GLY A 143 7.34 12.78 -19.76
CA GLY A 143 7.20 13.18 -18.34
C GLY A 143 8.49 13.09 -17.50
N LEU A 144 9.50 12.37 -18.00
CA LEU A 144 10.81 12.18 -17.38
C LEU A 144 11.85 12.02 -18.51
N GLU A 145 12.27 13.13 -19.11
CA GLU A 145 13.57 13.22 -19.82
C GLU A 145 14.59 13.93 -18.91
#